data_AF-A0A956W3D5-F1
#
_entry.id   AF-A0A956W3D5-F1
#
_cell.length_a   1.000
_cell.length_b   1.000
_cell.length_c   1.000
_cell.angle_alpha   90.00
_cell.angle_beta   90.00
_cell.angle_gamma   90.00
#
_symmetry.space_group_name_H-M   'P 1'
#
loop_
_entity.id
_entity.type
_entity.pdbx_description
1 polymer ?
#
loop_
_entity_poly.entity_id
_entity_poly.type
_entity_poly.pdbx_seq_one_letter_code
_entity_poly.pdbx_strand_id
1 'polypeptide(L)'
;MTYPEWLSSSVGYQVYLQSFKDSNGDGIGDLPGLIDELDYIADLGPNLIWLSPCFVSPMRDAGYDVADYLTVDPRYGTNGDLERLFEEAHRRDIRIVLDLVAGHTSDQHPWFKRAAEGAANELTDRYIWAESGWRTVDGDVRFNSGYADHGAFAINFFSHQPALNYGFANRSRGYQQAPDAPGPAATREAMRGVMNYWLERGADGFRVDMASSLVKADPYSIETRRLWREWRTWIDKAYP
;
A
#
# COMPACT_ATOMS: atom_id res chain seq x y z
N MET A 1 16.04 16.19 -8.46
CA MET A 1 14.86 15.80 -7.67
C MET A 1 15.27 15.98 -6.24
N THR A 2 14.71 16.97 -5.56
CA THR A 2 15.03 17.30 -4.17
C THR A 2 14.07 16.51 -3.29
N TYR A 3 14.60 15.78 -2.32
CA TYR A 3 13.79 15.20 -1.24
C TYR A 3 13.76 16.18 -0.06
N PRO A 4 12.79 16.07 0.85
CA PRO A 4 12.73 16.93 2.03
C PRO A 4 14.03 16.87 2.82
N GLU A 5 14.55 18.02 3.26
CA GLU A 5 15.87 18.11 3.92
C GLU A 5 15.95 17.22 5.16
N TRP A 6 14.86 17.11 5.93
CA TRP A 6 14.78 16.29 7.14
C TRP A 6 15.14 14.82 6.89
N LEU A 7 14.77 14.28 5.72
CA LEU A 7 15.01 12.88 5.38
C LEU A 7 16.51 12.58 5.22
N SER A 8 17.33 13.57 4.87
CA SER A 8 18.79 13.41 4.68
C SER A 8 19.53 13.01 5.96
N SER A 9 18.96 13.38 7.10
CA SER A 9 19.53 13.20 8.44
C SER A 9 18.70 12.27 9.32
N SER A 10 17.67 11.64 8.77
CA SER A 10 16.78 10.79 9.56
C SER A 10 17.41 9.46 9.93
N VAL A 11 17.15 9.03 11.16
CA VAL A 11 17.41 7.67 11.63
C VAL A 11 16.05 6.99 11.80
N GLY A 12 15.82 5.94 11.01
CA GLY A 12 14.57 5.19 10.99
C GLY A 12 14.48 4.15 12.10
N TYR A 13 13.33 4.07 12.76
CA TYR A 13 12.94 3.01 13.68
C TYR A 13 11.70 2.30 13.12
N GLN A 14 11.85 1.04 12.72
CA GLN A 14 10.71 0.29 12.21
C GLN A 14 9.91 -0.29 13.37
N VAL A 15 8.59 -0.07 13.35
CA VAL A 15 7.65 -0.64 14.32
C VAL A 15 6.77 -1.67 13.61
N TYR A 16 6.72 -2.87 14.19
CA TYR A 16 5.73 -3.88 13.87
C TYR A 16 4.74 -3.97 15.05
N LEU A 17 3.59 -3.28 14.93
CA LEU A 17 2.65 -3.03 16.04
C LEU A 17 2.32 -4.29 16.82
N GLN A 18 1.94 -5.35 16.13
CA GLN A 18 1.51 -6.61 16.72
C GLN A 18 2.48 -7.19 17.75
N SER A 19 3.77 -6.92 17.63
CA SER A 19 4.81 -7.45 18.53
C SER A 19 5.56 -6.37 19.31
N PHE A 20 5.11 -5.11 19.26
CA PHE A 20 5.81 -4.01 19.89
C PHE A 20 5.39 -3.81 21.35
N LYS A 21 4.16 -3.35 21.60
CA LYS A 21 3.65 -3.09 22.94
C LYS A 21 2.13 -3.22 23.00
N ASP A 22 1.64 -4.14 23.82
CA ASP A 22 0.21 -4.32 24.14
C ASP A 22 -0.16 -3.40 25.31
N SER A 23 -1.18 -2.55 25.12
CA SER A 23 -1.66 -1.62 26.14
C SER A 23 -2.95 -2.07 26.82
N ASN A 24 -3.67 -3.04 26.26
CA ASN A 24 -5.01 -3.42 26.68
C ASN A 24 -5.10 -4.86 27.25
N GLY A 25 -4.03 -5.65 27.11
CA GLY A 25 -3.88 -6.99 27.67
C GLY A 25 -4.47 -8.12 26.82
N ASP A 26 -4.79 -7.88 25.55
CA ASP A 26 -5.32 -8.91 24.63
C ASP A 26 -4.22 -9.76 23.97
N GLY A 27 -2.95 -9.44 24.21
CA GLY A 27 -1.77 -10.14 23.68
C GLY A 27 -1.30 -9.63 22.31
N ILE A 28 -1.84 -8.53 21.79
CA ILE A 28 -1.49 -7.92 20.51
C ILE A 28 -1.02 -6.49 20.78
N GLY A 29 0.15 -6.11 20.26
CA GLY A 29 0.57 -4.72 20.36
C GLY A 29 -0.28 -3.78 19.52
N ASP A 30 -0.53 -2.58 20.04
CA ASP A 30 -1.54 -1.64 19.55
C ASP A 30 -1.04 -0.18 19.48
N LEU A 31 -1.83 0.71 18.88
CA LEU A 31 -1.46 2.10 18.68
C LEU A 31 -1.29 2.87 20.01
N PRO A 32 -2.19 2.75 21.01
CA PRO A 32 -1.93 3.35 22.33
C PRO A 32 -0.64 2.85 22.97
N GLY A 33 -0.30 1.57 22.84
CA GLY A 33 0.97 1.02 23.32
C GLY A 33 2.19 1.62 22.61
N LEU A 34 2.10 1.91 21.32
CA LEU A 34 3.15 2.66 20.62
C LEU A 34 3.25 4.11 21.10
N ILE A 35 2.11 4.78 21.34
CA ILE A 35 2.08 6.15 21.87
C ILE A 35 2.80 6.21 23.24
N ASP A 36 2.55 5.25 24.11
CA ASP A 36 3.16 5.17 25.45
C ASP A 36 4.69 5.01 25.40
N GLU A 37 5.25 4.49 24.30
CA GLU A 37 6.69 4.24 24.13
C GLU A 37 7.37 5.31 23.26
N LEU A 38 6.67 6.38 22.83
CA LEU A 38 7.29 7.44 22.03
C LEU A 38 8.43 8.15 22.77
N ASP A 39 8.34 8.30 24.10
CA ASP A 39 9.42 8.86 24.92
C ASP A 39 10.66 7.96 24.87
N TYR A 40 10.48 6.64 24.94
CA TYR A 40 11.57 5.67 24.78
C TYR A 40 12.23 5.77 23.40
N ILE A 41 11.42 5.86 22.33
CA ILE A 41 11.95 5.99 20.96
C ILE A 41 12.72 7.31 20.80
N ALA A 42 12.20 8.42 21.35
CA ALA A 42 12.88 9.71 21.32
C ALA A 42 14.22 9.66 22.07
N ASP A 43 14.26 9.07 23.27
CA ASP A 43 15.47 8.92 24.08
C ASP A 43 16.52 8.03 23.40
N LEU A 44 16.10 7.04 22.62
CA LEU A 44 17.00 6.20 21.82
C LEU A 44 17.67 6.99 20.68
N GLY A 45 17.04 8.05 20.19
CA GLY A 45 17.58 8.94 19.16
C GLY A 45 16.99 8.86 17.74
N PRO A 46 16.25 7.82 17.30
CA PRO A 46 15.51 7.86 16.04
C PRO A 46 14.49 9.00 15.96
N ASN A 47 14.34 9.59 14.77
CA ASN A 47 13.41 10.69 14.50
C ASN A 47 12.43 10.38 13.34
N LEU A 48 12.41 9.14 12.90
CA LEU A 48 11.50 8.65 11.87
C LEU A 48 11.01 7.25 12.27
N ILE A 49 9.71 7.08 12.45
CA ILE A 49 9.08 5.78 12.61
C ILE A 49 8.59 5.31 11.24
N TRP A 50 9.00 4.11 10.84
CA TRP A 50 8.32 3.37 9.78
C TRP A 50 7.35 2.39 10.43
N LEU A 51 6.06 2.68 10.29
CA LEU A 51 4.99 1.83 10.80
C LEU A 51 4.64 0.77 9.76
N SER A 52 4.83 -0.51 10.11
CA SER A 52 4.36 -1.65 9.28
C SER A 52 2.83 -1.58 9.08
N PRO A 53 2.24 -2.29 8.10
CA PRO A 53 0.82 -2.17 7.80
C PRO A 53 -0.08 -2.31 9.04
N CYS A 54 -0.93 -1.31 9.27
CA CYS A 54 -1.84 -1.25 10.41
C CYS A 54 -3.32 -1.15 9.99
N PHE A 55 -3.62 -1.38 8.72
CA PHE A 55 -4.95 -1.27 8.14
C PHE A 55 -5.71 -2.60 8.18
N VAL A 56 -7.04 -2.55 8.05
CA VAL A 56 -7.90 -3.74 8.10
C VAL A 56 -7.39 -4.82 7.15
N SER A 57 -7.10 -5.99 7.71
CA SER A 57 -6.53 -7.12 6.97
C SER A 57 -7.04 -8.45 7.53
N PRO A 58 -7.23 -9.49 6.68
CA PRO A 58 -7.42 -10.86 7.15
C PRO A 58 -6.18 -11.46 7.83
N MET A 59 -5.04 -10.74 7.83
CA MET A 59 -3.78 -11.13 8.46
C MET A 59 -3.19 -12.43 7.90
N ARG A 60 -3.46 -12.76 6.63
CA ARG A 60 -2.86 -13.95 5.98
C ARG A 60 -1.43 -13.70 5.50
N ASP A 61 -1.07 -12.42 5.36
CA ASP A 61 0.30 -11.97 5.15
C ASP A 61 0.66 -10.84 6.13
N ALA A 62 0.36 -11.04 7.42
CA ALA A 62 0.78 -10.13 8.50
C ALA A 62 0.44 -8.64 8.28
N GLY A 63 -0.71 -8.35 7.65
CA GLY A 63 -1.19 -7.00 7.36
C GLY A 63 -0.92 -6.51 5.93
N TYR A 64 -0.09 -7.22 5.16
CA TYR A 64 0.19 -6.86 3.76
C TYR A 64 -0.96 -7.23 2.80
N ASP A 65 -1.85 -8.16 3.17
CA ASP A 65 -3.11 -8.37 2.45
C ASP A 65 -4.22 -7.40 2.94
N VAL A 66 -4.14 -6.13 2.50
CA VAL A 66 -5.03 -5.04 2.95
C VAL A 66 -6.45 -5.17 2.37
N ALA A 67 -7.46 -5.21 3.22
CA ALA A 67 -8.88 -5.29 2.84
C ALA A 67 -9.62 -3.94 2.90
N ASP A 68 -9.11 -2.97 3.68
CA ASP A 68 -9.55 -1.56 3.64
C ASP A 68 -8.38 -0.65 4.01
N TYR A 69 -7.92 0.16 3.06
CA TYR A 69 -6.79 1.08 3.25
C TYR A 69 -7.10 2.31 4.11
N LEU A 70 -8.38 2.64 4.31
CA LEU A 70 -8.79 3.88 4.97
C LEU A 70 -9.18 3.67 6.44
N THR A 71 -9.10 2.43 6.91
CA THR A 71 -9.51 2.05 8.25
C THR A 71 -8.36 1.31 8.92
N VAL A 72 -7.92 1.80 10.08
CA VAL A 72 -7.03 1.08 10.99
C VAL A 72 -7.69 -0.24 11.40
N ASP A 73 -6.93 -1.34 11.41
CA ASP A 73 -7.46 -2.62 11.85
C ASP A 73 -7.90 -2.51 13.33
N PRO A 74 -9.15 -2.88 13.67
CA PRO A 74 -9.65 -2.80 15.06
C PRO A 74 -8.79 -3.53 16.08
N ARG A 75 -7.93 -4.48 15.65
CA ARG A 75 -6.94 -5.14 16.50
C ARG A 75 -5.85 -4.19 17.02
N TYR A 76 -5.60 -3.07 16.34
CA TYR A 76 -4.59 -2.09 16.71
C TYR A 76 -5.17 -0.79 17.27
N GLY A 77 -6.48 -0.57 17.15
CA GLY A 77 -7.17 0.63 17.61
C GLY A 77 -8.07 1.24 16.54
N THR A 78 -8.17 2.56 16.52
CA THR A 78 -9.04 3.32 15.61
C THR A 78 -8.24 4.29 14.75
N ASN A 79 -8.87 4.87 13.72
CA ASN A 79 -8.27 5.97 12.97
C ASN A 79 -7.89 7.16 13.89
N GLY A 80 -8.69 7.43 14.93
CA GLY A 80 -8.39 8.48 15.89
C GLY A 80 -7.14 8.20 16.73
N ASP A 81 -6.86 6.92 17.03
CA ASP A 81 -5.62 6.55 17.72
C ASP A 81 -4.40 6.75 16.82
N LEU A 82 -4.53 6.50 15.51
CA LEU A 82 -3.45 6.75 14.55
C LEU A 82 -3.23 8.26 14.33
N GLU A 83 -4.30 9.05 14.25
CA GLU A 83 -4.21 10.52 14.22
C GLU A 83 -3.51 11.06 15.48
N ARG A 84 -3.90 10.55 16.66
CA ARG A 84 -3.24 10.89 17.93
C ARG A 84 -1.76 10.47 17.94
N LEU A 85 -1.42 9.31 17.38
CA LEU A 85 -0.03 8.87 17.26
C LEU A 85 0.80 9.87 16.43
N PHE A 86 0.27 10.36 15.31
CA PHE A 86 0.95 11.41 14.54
C PHE A 86 1.18 12.66 15.37
N GLU A 87 0.13 13.16 16.05
CA GLU A 87 0.25 14.35 16.89
C GLU A 87 1.30 14.20 18.01
N GLU A 88 1.29 13.07 18.72
CA GLU A 88 2.22 12.82 19.83
C GLU A 88 3.66 12.63 19.36
N ALA A 89 3.85 11.98 18.20
CA ALA A 89 5.16 11.83 17.60
C ALA A 89 5.71 13.18 17.12
N HIS A 90 4.88 14.01 16.48
CA HIS A 90 5.28 15.34 16.03
C HIS A 90 5.68 16.26 17.19
N ARG A 91 5.05 16.14 18.36
CA ARG A 91 5.46 16.88 19.58
C ARG A 91 6.87 16.51 20.07
N ARG A 92 7.42 15.39 19.61
CA ARG A 92 8.75 14.86 19.93
C ARG A 92 9.71 14.97 18.75
N ASP A 93 9.36 15.73 17.72
CA ASP A 93 10.10 15.84 16.46
C ASP A 93 10.32 14.49 15.76
N ILE A 94 9.44 13.51 16.00
CA ILE A 94 9.43 12.21 15.33
C ILE A 94 8.44 12.26 14.17
N ARG A 95 8.92 11.90 12.97
CA ARG A 95 8.09 11.72 11.77
C ARG A 95 7.56 10.30 11.70
N ILE A 96 6.39 10.09 11.10
CA ILE A 96 5.83 8.75 10.87
C ILE A 96 5.54 8.54 9.39
N VAL A 97 6.13 7.51 8.82
CA VAL A 97 5.78 7.01 7.49
C VAL A 97 5.01 5.71 7.59
N LEU A 98 3.91 5.62 6.85
CA LEU A 98 3.06 4.42 6.79
C LEU A 98 3.58 3.45 5.73
N ASP A 99 3.34 2.16 5.90
CA ASP A 99 3.59 1.18 4.83
C ASP A 99 2.46 1.23 3.79
N LEU A 100 2.81 1.49 2.53
CA LEU A 100 1.89 1.54 1.41
C LEU A 100 2.01 0.28 0.56
N VAL A 101 1.05 -0.62 0.70
CA VAL A 101 0.92 -1.82 -0.16
C VAL A 101 0.16 -1.47 -1.43
N ALA A 102 0.88 -0.88 -2.40
CA ALA A 102 0.27 -0.33 -3.61
C ALA A 102 0.08 -1.35 -4.74
N GLY A 103 0.76 -2.51 -4.71
CA GLY A 103 0.79 -3.46 -5.82
C GLY A 103 -0.39 -4.44 -5.86
N HIS A 104 -1.11 -4.60 -4.76
CA HIS A 104 -2.19 -5.57 -4.61
C HIS A 104 -3.08 -5.21 -3.43
N THR A 105 -4.26 -5.81 -3.38
CA THR A 105 -5.17 -5.78 -2.21
C THR A 105 -5.34 -7.20 -1.67
N SER A 106 -6.07 -7.35 -0.57
CA SER A 106 -6.64 -8.65 -0.17
C SER A 106 -7.75 -9.08 -1.14
N ASP A 107 -7.92 -10.39 -1.34
CA ASP A 107 -9.13 -10.93 -1.99
C ASP A 107 -10.43 -10.58 -1.23
N GLN A 108 -10.32 -10.12 0.03
CA GLN A 108 -11.46 -9.66 0.81
C GLN A 108 -11.81 -8.18 0.59
N HIS A 109 -10.97 -7.43 -0.12
CA HIS A 109 -11.16 -6.01 -0.37
C HIS A 109 -12.44 -5.78 -1.20
N PRO A 110 -13.31 -4.80 -0.84
CA PRO A 110 -14.55 -4.52 -1.58
C PRO A 110 -14.33 -4.30 -3.09
N TRP A 111 -13.25 -3.58 -3.45
CA TRP A 111 -12.81 -3.46 -4.84
C TRP A 111 -12.64 -4.80 -5.55
N PHE A 112 -11.97 -5.78 -4.94
CA PHE A 112 -11.76 -7.07 -5.58
C PHE A 112 -13.05 -7.86 -5.67
N LYS A 113 -13.82 -7.94 -4.57
CA LYS A 113 -15.12 -8.62 -4.55
C LYS A 113 -16.04 -8.14 -5.67
N ARG A 114 -16.11 -6.82 -5.85
CA ARG A 114 -16.89 -6.19 -6.93
C ARG A 114 -16.29 -6.49 -8.30
N ALA A 115 -14.99 -6.30 -8.49
CA ALA A 115 -14.31 -6.56 -9.76
C ALA A 115 -14.44 -8.02 -10.21
N ALA A 116 -14.48 -8.94 -9.25
CA ALA A 116 -14.55 -10.38 -9.43
C ALA A 116 -15.95 -10.92 -9.75
N GLU A 117 -16.99 -10.07 -9.71
CA GLU A 117 -18.32 -10.45 -10.17
C GLU A 117 -18.30 -10.84 -11.65
N GLY A 118 -19.08 -11.87 -12.02
CA GLY A 118 -19.01 -12.48 -13.34
C GLY A 118 -19.12 -11.51 -14.53
N ALA A 119 -20.02 -10.52 -14.45
CA ALA A 119 -20.13 -9.47 -15.48
C ALA A 119 -19.15 -8.33 -15.24
N ALA A 120 -18.54 -7.83 -16.32
CA ALA A 120 -17.67 -6.65 -16.26
C ALA A 120 -18.40 -5.44 -15.67
N ASN A 121 -17.71 -4.71 -14.80
CA ASN A 121 -18.22 -3.56 -14.08
C ASN A 121 -17.12 -2.49 -13.91
N GLU A 122 -17.46 -1.40 -13.21
CA GLU A 122 -16.60 -0.23 -13.05
C GLU A 122 -15.27 -0.51 -12.33
N LEU A 123 -15.16 -1.63 -11.58
CA LEU A 123 -13.94 -2.01 -10.88
C LEU A 123 -13.20 -3.17 -11.54
N THR A 124 -13.76 -3.81 -12.57
CA THR A 124 -13.12 -4.95 -13.27
C THR A 124 -11.69 -4.61 -13.68
N ASP A 125 -11.47 -3.48 -14.36
CA ASP A 125 -10.16 -3.09 -14.87
C ASP A 125 -9.17 -2.63 -13.79
N ARG A 126 -9.59 -2.53 -12.52
CA ARG A 126 -8.71 -2.24 -11.38
C ARG A 126 -7.73 -3.39 -11.10
N TYR A 127 -8.08 -4.59 -11.54
CA TYR A 127 -7.27 -5.79 -11.39
C TYR A 127 -6.84 -6.34 -12.76
N ILE A 128 -5.82 -7.17 -12.76
CA ILE A 128 -5.30 -7.79 -13.97
C ILE A 128 -6.02 -9.13 -14.18
N TRP A 129 -6.89 -9.20 -15.19
CA TRP A 129 -7.56 -10.43 -15.61
C TRP A 129 -6.79 -11.12 -16.73
N ALA A 130 -6.27 -12.31 -16.46
CA ALA A 130 -5.45 -13.09 -17.38
C ALA A 130 -6.32 -14.04 -18.23
N GLU A 131 -5.81 -14.44 -19.40
CA GLU A 131 -6.48 -15.42 -20.28
C GLU A 131 -6.67 -16.79 -19.61
N SER A 132 -5.79 -17.15 -18.67
CA SER A 132 -5.79 -18.48 -18.02
C SER A 132 -5.08 -18.42 -16.68
N GLY A 133 -5.60 -19.15 -15.70
CA GLY A 133 -4.95 -19.35 -14.39
C GLY A 133 -3.64 -20.14 -14.47
N TRP A 134 -3.40 -20.84 -15.57
CA TRP A 134 -2.25 -21.71 -15.80
C TRP A 134 -1.10 -21.04 -16.55
N ARG A 135 -1.29 -19.79 -16.99
CA ARG A 135 -0.26 -19.03 -17.71
C ARG A 135 0.33 -17.97 -16.81
N THR A 136 1.64 -17.83 -16.90
CA THR A 136 2.36 -16.68 -16.34
C THR A 136 1.82 -15.39 -16.98
N VAL A 137 1.57 -14.39 -16.15
CA VAL A 137 1.30 -13.03 -16.61
C VAL A 137 2.63 -12.40 -17.00
N ASP A 138 2.74 -11.86 -18.21
CA ASP A 138 4.00 -11.33 -18.75
C ASP A 138 4.58 -10.23 -17.81
N GLY A 139 5.83 -10.40 -17.33
CA GLY A 139 6.47 -9.51 -16.36
C GLY A 139 7.27 -10.24 -15.27
N ASP A 140 7.54 -9.56 -14.15
CA ASP A 140 8.31 -10.12 -13.00
C ASP A 140 7.56 -11.19 -12.19
N VAL A 141 6.25 -11.33 -12.38
CA VAL A 141 5.42 -12.34 -11.71
C VAL A 141 5.48 -13.63 -12.51
N ARG A 142 6.39 -14.55 -12.13
CA ARG A 142 6.73 -15.73 -12.94
C ARG A 142 5.71 -16.86 -12.94
N PHE A 143 4.81 -16.97 -11.98
CA PHE A 143 3.62 -17.83 -12.00
C PHE A 143 2.63 -17.29 -10.95
N ASN A 144 1.41 -17.84 -10.97
CA ASN A 144 0.33 -17.71 -9.97
C ASN A 144 -0.81 -16.74 -10.39
N SER A 145 -1.83 -17.28 -11.03
CA SER A 145 -3.10 -16.59 -11.25
C SER A 145 -4.19 -17.37 -10.50
N GLY A 146 -5.00 -16.66 -9.72
CA GLY A 146 -6.17 -17.23 -9.05
C GLY A 146 -7.38 -17.27 -9.97
N TYR A 147 -8.49 -17.83 -9.49
CA TYR A 147 -9.77 -17.85 -10.20
C TYR A 147 -10.87 -17.21 -9.35
N ALA A 148 -11.71 -16.42 -9.99
CA ALA A 148 -12.96 -15.87 -9.46
C ALA A 148 -14.06 -15.95 -10.54
N ASP A 149 -15.28 -15.53 -10.23
CA ASP A 149 -16.42 -15.64 -11.15
C ASP A 149 -16.20 -14.90 -12.47
N HIS A 150 -15.53 -13.74 -12.44
CA HIS A 150 -15.14 -13.00 -13.64
C HIS A 150 -14.11 -13.75 -14.51
N GLY A 151 -13.21 -14.53 -13.89
CA GLY A 151 -12.18 -15.28 -14.60
C GLY A 151 -10.89 -15.46 -13.81
N ALA A 152 -9.81 -15.73 -14.55
CA ALA A 152 -8.49 -15.85 -13.96
C ALA A 152 -7.89 -14.45 -13.70
N PHE A 153 -7.34 -14.22 -12.51
CA PHE A 153 -6.71 -12.96 -12.14
C PHE A 153 -5.24 -13.14 -11.80
N ALA A 154 -4.40 -12.16 -12.10
CA ALA A 154 -3.01 -12.14 -11.68
C ALA A 154 -2.91 -11.94 -10.17
N ILE A 155 -2.04 -12.68 -9.50
CA ILE A 155 -1.69 -12.39 -8.11
C ILE A 155 -0.33 -11.69 -8.05
N ASN A 156 -0.07 -10.97 -6.96
CA ASN A 156 1.23 -10.34 -6.77
C ASN A 156 2.23 -11.28 -6.10
N PHE A 157 1.85 -11.93 -4.99
CA PHE A 157 2.69 -12.92 -4.31
C PHE A 157 1.88 -14.12 -3.82
N PHE A 158 0.93 -13.92 -2.91
CA PHE A 158 0.06 -14.97 -2.40
C PHE A 158 -1.29 -15.06 -3.13
N SER A 159 -1.94 -16.23 -3.10
CA SER A 159 -3.18 -16.50 -3.84
C SER A 159 -4.34 -15.58 -3.48
N HIS A 160 -4.26 -14.97 -2.31
CA HIS A 160 -5.22 -14.02 -1.77
C HIS A 160 -4.81 -12.56 -1.93
N GLN A 161 -3.82 -12.28 -2.80
CA GLN A 161 -3.30 -10.96 -3.11
C GLN A 161 -3.49 -10.64 -4.60
N PRO A 162 -4.73 -10.43 -5.06
CA PRO A 162 -5.00 -10.01 -6.43
C PRO A 162 -4.25 -8.73 -6.79
N ALA A 163 -3.53 -8.76 -7.91
CA ALA A 163 -2.68 -7.67 -8.34
C ALA A 163 -3.50 -6.50 -8.87
N LEU A 164 -3.21 -5.30 -8.36
CA LEU A 164 -3.75 -4.06 -8.90
C LEU A 164 -3.14 -3.78 -10.28
N ASN A 165 -3.95 -3.23 -11.16
CA ASN A 165 -3.58 -2.95 -12.55
C ASN A 165 -3.06 -1.53 -12.68
N TYR A 166 -1.74 -1.38 -12.86
CA TYR A 166 -1.08 -0.13 -13.27
C TYR A 166 -0.65 -0.15 -14.75
N GLY A 167 -1.12 -1.16 -15.50
CA GLY A 167 -0.80 -1.35 -16.91
C GLY A 167 0.49 -2.11 -17.17
N PHE A 168 0.77 -2.29 -18.46
CA PHE A 168 1.90 -3.02 -19.00
C PHE A 168 2.71 -2.12 -19.94
N ALA A 169 4.00 -1.95 -19.67
CA ALA A 169 4.88 -1.13 -20.51
C ALA A 169 5.02 -1.74 -21.91
N ASN A 170 5.33 -3.05 -21.98
CA ASN A 170 5.36 -3.81 -23.21
C ASN A 170 4.15 -4.76 -23.28
N ARG A 171 3.33 -4.63 -24.33
CA ARG A 171 2.09 -5.41 -24.49
C ARG A 171 2.21 -6.44 -25.61
N SER A 172 1.85 -7.67 -25.31
CA SER A 172 1.86 -8.87 -26.18
C SER A 172 0.53 -9.65 -26.17
N ARG A 173 -0.43 -9.27 -25.32
CA ARG A 173 -1.72 -9.95 -25.13
C ARG A 173 -2.89 -8.97 -25.16
N GLY A 174 -4.08 -9.45 -25.50
CA GLY A 174 -5.29 -8.62 -25.65
C GLY A 174 -5.81 -8.02 -24.34
N TYR A 175 -5.59 -8.69 -23.19
CA TYR A 175 -6.03 -8.21 -21.88
C TYR A 175 -5.12 -7.11 -21.30
N GLN A 176 -3.92 -6.91 -21.87
CA GLN A 176 -2.92 -6.00 -21.31
C GLN A 176 -3.25 -4.56 -21.66
N GLN A 177 -3.46 -3.74 -20.63
CA GLN A 177 -3.77 -2.32 -20.78
C GLN A 177 -2.50 -1.49 -20.74
N ALA A 178 -2.45 -0.41 -21.53
CA ALA A 178 -1.37 0.57 -21.46
C ALA A 178 -1.40 1.30 -20.10
N PRO A 179 -0.28 1.80 -19.56
CA PRO A 179 -0.28 2.48 -18.27
C PRO A 179 -1.19 3.71 -18.21
N ASP A 180 -1.46 4.35 -19.36
CA ASP A 180 -2.35 5.51 -19.52
C ASP A 180 -3.80 5.15 -19.88
N ALA A 181 -4.12 3.86 -20.04
CA ALA A 181 -5.49 3.42 -20.31
C ALA A 181 -6.43 3.71 -19.11
N PRO A 182 -7.77 3.80 -19.34
CA PRO A 182 -8.72 4.16 -18.30
C PRO A 182 -8.66 3.33 -17.01
N GLY A 183 -8.50 2.00 -17.12
CA GLY A 183 -8.36 1.10 -15.96
C GLY A 183 -7.15 1.43 -15.09
N PRO A 184 -5.91 1.33 -15.62
CA PRO A 184 -4.69 1.76 -14.95
C PRO A 184 -4.72 3.20 -14.44
N ALA A 185 -5.34 4.13 -15.15
CA ALA A 185 -5.53 5.50 -14.67
C ALA A 185 -6.41 5.56 -13.41
N ALA A 186 -7.53 4.84 -13.39
CA ALA A 186 -8.43 4.77 -12.25
C ALA A 186 -7.76 4.12 -11.02
N THR A 187 -6.93 3.08 -11.22
CA THR A 187 -6.13 2.48 -10.15
C THR A 187 -5.16 3.49 -9.54
N ARG A 188 -4.44 4.24 -10.39
CA ARG A 188 -3.50 5.27 -9.96
C ARG A 188 -4.19 6.37 -9.16
N GLU A 189 -5.35 6.81 -9.61
CA GLU A 189 -6.17 7.80 -8.90
C GLU A 189 -6.66 7.30 -7.55
N ALA A 190 -7.17 6.06 -7.49
CA ALA A 190 -7.63 5.45 -6.24
C ALA A 190 -6.52 5.34 -5.20
N MET A 191 -5.33 4.89 -5.61
CA MET A 191 -4.18 4.78 -4.70
C MET A 191 -3.65 6.16 -4.28
N ARG A 192 -3.67 7.15 -5.18
CA ARG A 192 -3.38 8.55 -4.81
C ARG A 192 -4.39 9.06 -3.77
N GLY A 193 -5.67 8.68 -3.87
CA GLY A 193 -6.70 9.00 -2.89
C GLY A 193 -6.41 8.40 -1.51
N VAL A 194 -5.92 7.16 -1.45
CA VAL A 194 -5.46 6.52 -0.20
C VAL A 194 -4.31 7.31 0.42
N MET A 195 -3.31 7.68 -0.39
CA MET A 195 -2.18 8.48 0.10
C MET A 195 -2.66 9.85 0.61
N ASN A 196 -3.52 10.53 -0.15
CA ASN A 196 -4.08 11.83 0.21
C ASN A 196 -4.81 11.78 1.55
N TYR A 197 -5.63 10.74 1.77
CA TYR A 197 -6.41 10.57 2.99
C TYR A 197 -5.54 10.60 4.26
N TRP A 198 -4.40 9.88 4.24
CA TRP A 198 -3.51 9.80 5.39
C TRP A 198 -2.54 10.98 5.50
N LEU A 199 -2.09 11.54 4.38
CA LEU A 199 -1.27 12.77 4.39
C LEU A 199 -2.07 13.97 4.96
N GLU A 200 -3.36 14.10 4.62
CA GLU A 200 -4.24 15.13 5.21
C GLU A 200 -4.44 14.97 6.72
N ARG A 201 -4.16 13.78 7.26
CA ARG A 201 -4.34 13.42 8.67
C ARG A 201 -3.06 13.42 9.48
N GLY A 202 -1.91 13.74 8.87
CA GLY A 202 -0.65 13.93 9.58
C GLY A 202 0.42 12.86 9.32
N ALA A 203 0.20 11.90 8.42
CA ALA A 203 1.28 11.04 7.97
C ALA A 203 2.37 11.87 7.25
N ASP A 204 3.65 11.59 7.51
CA ASP A 204 4.78 12.33 6.91
C ASP A 204 5.26 11.72 5.59
N GLY A 205 4.69 10.60 5.18
CA GLY A 205 4.99 9.92 3.93
C GLY A 205 4.72 8.42 3.99
N PHE A 206 5.32 7.71 3.03
CA PHE A 206 5.11 6.27 2.89
C PHE A 206 6.42 5.54 2.60
N ARG A 207 6.61 4.40 3.25
CA ARG A 207 7.45 3.32 2.73
C ARG A 207 6.59 2.52 1.76
N VAL A 208 7.00 2.37 0.52
CA VAL A 208 6.19 1.69 -0.49
C VAL A 208 6.66 0.25 -0.66
N ASP A 209 5.76 -0.69 -0.37
CA ASP A 209 6.02 -2.10 -0.61
C ASP A 209 6.11 -2.41 -2.11
N MET A 210 7.14 -3.17 -2.48
CA MET A 210 7.35 -3.64 -3.86
C MET A 210 7.25 -2.53 -4.92
N ALA A 211 7.71 -1.32 -4.61
CA ALA A 211 7.55 -0.11 -5.43
C ALA A 211 8.00 -0.25 -6.89
N SER A 212 8.98 -1.11 -7.17
CA SER A 212 9.50 -1.37 -8.52
C SER A 212 8.54 -2.17 -9.41
N SER A 213 7.53 -2.82 -8.82
CA SER A 213 6.73 -3.86 -9.49
C SER A 213 5.34 -3.42 -9.98
N LEU A 214 4.99 -2.15 -9.82
CA LEU A 214 3.64 -1.66 -10.11
C LEU A 214 3.28 -1.82 -11.60
N VAL A 215 4.05 -1.23 -12.51
CA VAL A 215 3.85 -1.41 -13.96
C VAL A 215 4.49 -2.72 -14.40
N LYS A 216 3.71 -3.57 -15.06
CA LYS A 216 4.16 -4.90 -15.49
C LYS A 216 4.91 -4.83 -16.82
N ALA A 217 5.73 -5.85 -17.11
CA ALA A 217 6.55 -5.95 -18.32
C ALA A 217 7.40 -4.69 -18.64
N ASP A 218 7.94 -4.04 -17.59
CA ASP A 218 8.76 -2.82 -17.66
C ASP A 218 10.23 -3.09 -17.28
N PRO A 219 11.01 -3.76 -18.15
CA PRO A 219 12.36 -4.27 -17.81
C PRO A 219 13.38 -3.18 -17.47
N TYR A 220 13.09 -1.92 -17.82
CA TYR A 220 13.95 -0.78 -17.54
C TYR A 220 13.29 0.20 -16.55
N SER A 221 12.17 -0.19 -15.93
CA SER A 221 11.40 0.63 -14.98
C SER A 221 11.12 2.04 -15.51
N ILE A 222 10.88 2.21 -16.81
CA ILE A 222 10.65 3.53 -17.42
C ILE A 222 9.28 4.04 -16.99
N GLU A 223 8.26 3.20 -17.12
CA GLU A 223 6.87 3.53 -16.78
C GLU A 223 6.66 3.55 -15.26
N THR A 224 7.26 2.62 -14.52
CA THR A 224 7.24 2.66 -13.06
C THR A 224 7.92 3.93 -12.53
N ARG A 225 9.06 4.36 -13.08
CA ARG A 225 9.68 5.66 -12.68
C ARG A 225 8.85 6.85 -13.10
N ARG A 226 8.16 6.79 -14.25
CA ARG A 226 7.25 7.86 -14.68
C ARG A 226 6.10 8.02 -13.69
N LEU A 227 5.49 6.93 -13.25
CA LEU A 227 4.46 6.90 -12.22
C LEU A 227 4.95 7.53 -10.90
N TRP A 228 6.09 7.08 -10.37
CA TRP A 228 6.60 7.62 -9.11
C TRP A 228 6.99 9.10 -9.18
N ARG A 229 7.46 9.57 -10.35
CA ARG A 229 7.74 11.00 -10.58
C ARG A 229 6.48 11.84 -10.60
N GLU A 230 5.40 11.32 -11.19
CA GLU A 230 4.09 11.96 -11.20
C GLU A 230 3.59 12.13 -9.76
N TRP A 231 3.61 11.06 -8.96
CA TRP A 231 3.19 11.11 -7.57
C TRP A 231 4.09 11.99 -6.71
N ARG A 232 5.41 11.94 -6.91
CA ARG A 232 6.33 12.87 -6.22
C ARG A 232 6.01 14.32 -6.53
N THR A 233 5.76 14.65 -7.81
CA THR A 233 5.42 16.01 -8.25
C THR A 233 4.10 16.48 -7.61
N TRP A 234 3.14 15.58 -7.46
CA TRP A 234 1.90 15.88 -6.75
C TRP A 234 2.14 16.12 -5.25
N ILE A 235 2.89 15.24 -4.57
CA ILE A 235 3.24 15.39 -3.15
C ILE A 235 3.97 16.71 -2.92
N ASP A 236 4.99 17.03 -3.72
CA ASP A 236 5.74 18.30 -3.65
C ASP A 236 4.85 19.53 -3.69
N LYS A 237 3.74 19.45 -4.42
CA LYS A 237 2.81 20.57 -4.60
C LYS A 237 1.76 20.63 -3.49
N ALA A 238 1.25 19.48 -3.04
CA ALA A 238 0.14 19.39 -2.10
C ALA A 238 0.61 19.38 -0.63
N TYR A 239 1.80 18.84 -0.37
CA TYR A 239 2.39 18.62 0.95
C TYR A 239 3.89 18.98 0.92
N PRO A 240 4.23 20.28 0.81
CA PRO A 240 5.61 20.73 0.70
C PRO A 240 6.45 20.48 1.96
#